data_AF-A0A1J1C6W2-F1
#
_entry.id   AF-A0A1J1C6W2-F1
#
_cell.length_a   1.000
_cell.length_b   1.000
_cell.length_c   1.000
_cell.angle_alpha   90.00
_cell.angle_beta   90.00
_cell.angle_gamma   90.00
#
_symmetry.space_group_name_H-M   'P 1'
#
loop_
_entity.id
_entity.type
_entity.pdbx_description
1 polymer ?
#
loop_
_entity_poly.entity_id
_entity_poly.type
_entity_poly.pdbx_seq_one_letter_code
_entity_poly.pdbx_strand_id
1 'polypeptide(L)'
;MPFSLEEEEILSLLKNVLTKILYSDLPAIHDLRTSELQIIEKLVQFIGKAEIDGINYTSLSRNLGITKYKAERYVQLLERAFILNVVLPIGTNVLREPRITMNLP
;
A
#
# COMPACT_ATOMS: atom_id res chain seq x y z
N MET A 1 2.07 26.33 -23.55
CA MET A 1 3.13 25.36 -23.19
C MET A 1 2.48 24.00 -23.02
N PRO A 2 2.82 22.97 -23.81
CA PRO A 2 2.07 21.71 -23.90
C PRO A 2 2.66 20.64 -22.95
N PHE A 3 2.60 20.87 -21.64
CA PHE A 3 2.94 19.84 -20.64
C PHE A 3 1.73 18.98 -20.23
N SER A 4 0.52 19.38 -20.65
CA SER A 4 -0.73 18.78 -20.19
C SER A 4 -1.12 17.48 -20.93
N LEU A 5 -0.47 17.13 -22.04
CA LEU A 5 -0.82 15.93 -22.83
C LEU A 5 -0.07 14.66 -22.39
N GLU A 6 1.10 14.79 -21.77
CA GLU A 6 1.91 13.64 -21.32
C GLU A 6 1.49 13.12 -19.94
N GLU A 7 0.82 13.96 -19.14
CA GLU A 7 0.50 13.67 -17.73
C GLU A 7 -0.59 12.59 -17.58
N GLU A 8 -1.58 12.54 -18.49
CA GLU A 8 -2.60 11.49 -18.52
C GLU A 8 -2.00 10.11 -18.83
N GLU A 9 -0.96 10.03 -19.67
CA GLU A 9 -0.31 8.77 -20.02
C GLU A 9 0.46 8.18 -18.83
N ILE A 10 1.15 9.00 -18.04
CA ILE A 10 1.98 8.54 -16.91
C ILE A 10 1.11 7.94 -15.81
N LEU A 11 0.01 8.62 -15.44
CA LEU A 11 -0.91 8.10 -14.41
C LEU A 11 -1.61 6.81 -14.87
N SER A 12 -1.95 6.73 -16.15
CA SER A 12 -2.49 5.50 -16.75
C SER A 12 -1.47 4.36 -16.71
N LEU A 13 -0.21 4.64 -17.04
CA LEU A 13 0.88 3.67 -16.97
C LEU A 13 1.10 3.17 -15.53
N LEU A 14 1.19 4.08 -14.56
CA LEU A 14 1.31 3.73 -13.14
C LEU A 14 0.14 2.87 -12.65
N LYS A 15 -1.09 3.23 -13.04
CA LYS A 15 -2.27 2.43 -12.73
C LYS A 15 -2.19 1.03 -13.32
N ASN A 16 -1.71 0.90 -14.56
CA ASN A 16 -1.54 -0.40 -15.22
C ASN A 16 -0.46 -1.25 -14.52
N VAL A 17 0.66 -0.63 -14.14
CA VAL A 17 1.72 -1.28 -13.37
C VAL A 17 1.20 -1.78 -12.03
N LEU A 18 0.52 -0.93 -11.26
CA LEU A 18 -0.10 -1.31 -9.99
C LEU A 18 -1.11 -2.44 -10.18
N THR A 19 -1.99 -2.34 -11.18
CA THR A 19 -3.00 -3.38 -11.48
C THR A 19 -2.33 -4.72 -11.77
N LYS A 20 -1.28 -4.73 -12.59
CA LYS A 20 -0.51 -5.95 -12.89
C LYS A 20 0.12 -6.54 -11.63
N ILE A 21 0.76 -5.72 -10.80
CA ILE A 21 1.39 -6.18 -9.56
C ILE A 21 0.35 -6.83 -8.65
N LEU A 22 -0.79 -6.16 -8.45
CA LEU A 22 -1.84 -6.64 -7.54
C LEU A 22 -2.53 -7.91 -8.02
N TYR A 23 -2.85 -8.01 -9.31
CA TYR A 23 -3.72 -9.07 -9.84
C TYR A 23 -2.99 -10.19 -10.60
N SER A 24 -1.71 -10.02 -10.91
CA SER A 24 -0.90 -11.03 -11.58
C SER A 24 0.31 -11.41 -10.72
N ASP A 25 1.15 -10.45 -10.35
CA ASP A 25 2.47 -10.77 -9.79
C ASP A 25 2.39 -11.25 -8.33
N LEU A 26 1.59 -10.59 -7.48
CA LEU A 26 1.36 -11.02 -6.10
C LEU A 26 0.76 -12.44 -5.98
N PRO A 27 -0.38 -12.76 -6.65
CA PRO A 27 -0.97 -14.10 -6.56
C PRO A 27 -0.11 -15.20 -7.22
N ALA A 28 0.80 -14.85 -8.13
CA ALA A 28 1.73 -15.83 -8.72
C ALA A 28 2.82 -16.29 -7.72
N ILE A 29 3.17 -15.46 -6.73
CA ILE A 29 4.25 -15.72 -5.78
C ILE A 29 3.70 -16.12 -4.39
N HIS A 30 2.47 -15.69 -4.08
CA HIS A 30 1.84 -15.92 -2.79
C HIS A 30 0.45 -16.51 -2.95
N ASP A 31 0.13 -17.50 -2.12
CA ASP A 31 -1.23 -18.04 -2.03
C ASP A 31 -2.17 -16.99 -1.42
N LEU A 32 -2.91 -16.32 -2.31
CA LEU A 32 -3.85 -15.25 -2.03
C LEU A 32 -5.18 -15.58 -2.70
N ARG A 33 -6.25 -15.51 -1.93
CA ARG A 33 -7.61 -15.64 -2.49
C ARG A 33 -8.01 -14.37 -3.21
N THR A 34 -8.94 -14.48 -4.16
CA THR A 34 -9.51 -13.33 -4.88
C THR A 34 -10.06 -12.24 -3.94
N SER A 35 -10.67 -12.63 -2.82
CA SER A 35 -11.17 -11.67 -1.82
C SER A 35 -10.06 -10.90 -1.12
N GLU A 36 -8.86 -11.48 -1.03
CA GLU A 36 -7.69 -10.85 -0.42
C GLU A 36 -7.06 -9.83 -1.39
N LEU A 37 -7.07 -10.10 -2.70
CA LEU A 37 -6.64 -9.13 -3.72
C LEU A 37 -7.46 -7.83 -3.67
N GLN A 38 -8.78 -7.96 -3.56
CA GLN A 38 -9.67 -6.79 -3.41
C GLN A 38 -9.40 -5.98 -2.14
N ILE A 39 -9.01 -6.65 -1.04
CA ILE A 39 -8.64 -5.97 0.20
C ILE A 39 -7.30 -5.24 0.04
N ILE A 40 -6.32 -5.87 -0.62
CA ILE A 40 -5.00 -5.27 -0.87
C ILE A 40 -5.14 -4.03 -1.76
N GLU A 41 -5.98 -4.07 -2.80
CA GLU A 41 -6.26 -2.87 -3.60
C GLU A 41 -6.87 -1.74 -2.76
N LYS A 42 -7.88 -2.06 -1.92
CA LYS A 42 -8.49 -1.08 -1.00
C LYS A 42 -7.48 -0.52 -0.01
N LEU A 43 -6.51 -1.33 0.43
CA LEU A 43 -5.42 -0.91 1.30
C LEU A 43 -4.57 0.16 0.60
N VAL A 44 -4.14 -0.09 -0.64
CA VAL A 44 -3.36 0.90 -1.43
C VAL A 44 -4.16 2.17 -1.63
N GLN A 45 -5.43 2.07 -2.00
CA GLN A 45 -6.31 3.24 -2.17
C GLN A 45 -6.51 4.02 -0.88
N PHE A 46 -6.62 3.34 0.26
CA PHE A 46 -6.76 3.98 1.56
C PHE A 46 -5.49 4.73 1.94
N ILE A 47 -4.32 4.10 1.75
CA ILE A 47 -3.03 4.73 2.04
C ILE A 47 -2.80 5.95 1.14
N GLY A 48 -3.03 5.81 -0.16
CA GLY A 48 -2.82 6.91 -1.12
C GLY A 48 -3.76 8.10 -0.95
N LYS A 49 -4.86 7.95 -0.18
CA LYS A 49 -5.83 9.02 0.10
C LYS A 49 -5.69 9.62 1.50
N ALA A 50 -4.99 8.95 2.40
CA ALA A 50 -4.87 9.39 3.78
C ALA A 50 -3.82 10.49 3.92
N GLU A 51 -4.09 11.48 4.77
CA GLU A 51 -3.10 12.47 5.16
C GLU A 51 -1.95 11.77 5.91
N ILE A 52 -0.72 12.26 5.74
CA ILE A 52 0.55 11.58 6.06
C ILE A 52 0.67 11.14 7.54
N ASP A 53 -0.12 11.71 8.44
CA ASP A 53 -0.14 11.36 9.87
C ASP A 53 -1.34 10.46 10.21
N GLY A 54 -1.08 9.16 10.46
CA GLY A 54 -2.08 8.28 11.09
C GLY A 54 -2.12 6.83 10.60
N ILE A 55 -1.39 6.49 9.55
CA ILE A 55 -1.41 5.13 8.98
C ILE A 55 -0.49 4.20 9.78
N ASN A 56 -1.12 3.30 10.51
CA ASN A 56 -0.50 2.16 11.20
C ASN A 56 -1.38 0.90 11.04
N TYR A 57 -0.87 -0.26 11.47
CA TYR A 57 -1.59 -1.53 11.37
C TYR A 57 -2.94 -1.50 12.08
N THR A 58 -3.07 -0.79 13.22
CA THR A 58 -4.37 -0.61 13.89
C THR A 58 -5.37 0.11 12.98
N SER A 59 -5.00 1.25 12.42
CA SER A 59 -5.86 2.04 11.53
C SER A 59 -6.25 1.23 10.29
N LEU A 60 -5.31 0.50 9.68
CA LEU A 60 -5.58 -0.33 8.51
C LEU A 60 -6.53 -1.47 8.82
N SER A 61 -6.29 -2.20 9.93
CA SER A 61 -7.14 -3.31 10.35
C SER A 61 -8.59 -2.87 10.60
N ARG A 62 -8.78 -1.71 11.26
CA ARG A 62 -10.09 -1.14 11.53
C ARG A 62 -10.80 -0.66 10.26
N ASN A 63 -10.12 0.08 9.38
CA ASN A 63 -10.73 0.66 8.18
C ASN A 63 -11.06 -0.41 7.12
N LEU A 64 -10.28 -1.49 7.05
CA LEU A 64 -10.46 -2.56 6.06
C LEU A 64 -11.26 -3.76 6.60
N GLY A 65 -11.61 -3.77 7.89
CA GLY A 65 -12.34 -4.88 8.51
C GLY A 65 -11.54 -6.19 8.54
N ILE A 66 -10.21 -6.10 8.69
CA ILE A 66 -9.30 -7.26 8.74
C ILE A 66 -8.57 -7.34 10.06
N THR A 67 -7.95 -8.48 10.36
CA THR A 67 -7.10 -8.61 11.54
C THR A 67 -5.80 -7.81 11.37
N LYS A 68 -5.18 -7.37 12.47
CA LYS A 68 -3.86 -6.72 12.45
C LYS A 68 -2.81 -7.59 11.76
N TYR A 69 -2.86 -8.91 11.96
CA TYR A 69 -2.00 -9.87 11.28
C TYR A 69 -2.12 -9.80 9.75
N LYS A 70 -3.36 -9.71 9.23
CA LYS A 70 -3.56 -9.55 7.78
C LYS A 70 -3.11 -8.19 7.28
N ALA A 71 -3.35 -7.12 8.04
CA ALA A 71 -2.89 -5.78 7.69
C ALA A 71 -1.35 -5.75 7.57
N GLU A 72 -0.65 -6.30 8.55
CA GLU A 72 0.82 -6.43 8.53
C GLU A 72 1.30 -7.29 7.35
N ARG A 73 0.72 -8.47 7.16
CA ARG A 73 1.06 -9.36 6.02
C ARG A 73 0.92 -8.63 4.68
N TYR A 74 -0.19 -7.93 4.46
CA TYR A 74 -0.42 -7.24 3.18
C TYR A 74 0.49 -6.04 2.98
N VAL A 75 0.79 -5.29 4.04
CA VAL A 75 1.77 -4.20 3.98
C VAL A 75 3.15 -4.74 3.63
N GLN A 76 3.59 -5.85 4.23
CA GLN A 76 4.86 -6.49 3.90
C GLN A 76 4.93 -6.96 2.44
N LEU A 77 3.83 -7.48 1.89
CA LEU A 77 3.76 -7.87 0.48
C LEU A 77 3.94 -6.65 -0.43
N LEU A 78 3.27 -5.54 -0.11
CA LEU A 78 3.35 -4.31 -0.88
C LEU A 78 4.71 -3.61 -0.74
N GLU A 79 5.34 -3.69 0.43
CA GLU A 79 6.70 -3.21 0.66
C GLU A 79 7.71 -3.98 -0.19
N ARG A 80 7.63 -5.32 -0.19
CA ARG A 80 8.50 -6.17 -1.04
C ARG A 80 8.25 -5.97 -2.54
N ALA A 81 7.05 -5.54 -2.91
CA ALA A 81 6.70 -5.18 -4.28
C ALA A 81 7.07 -3.72 -4.62
N PHE A 82 7.78 -3.01 -3.74
CA PHE A 82 8.17 -1.59 -3.89
C PHE A 82 6.99 -0.63 -4.08
N ILE A 83 5.80 -1.00 -3.59
CA ILE A 83 4.61 -0.15 -3.61
C ILE A 83 4.58 0.75 -2.37
N LEU A 84 5.02 0.26 -1.20
CA LEU A 84 5.00 0.99 0.07
C LEU A 84 6.37 1.05 0.72
N ASN A 85 6.63 2.09 1.51
CA ASN A 85 7.82 2.23 2.34
C ASN A 85 7.41 2.26 3.82
N VAL A 86 7.76 1.22 4.58
CA VAL A 86 7.46 1.16 6.01
C VAL A 86 8.57 1.86 6.80
N VAL A 87 8.20 2.90 7.55
CA VAL A 87 9.10 3.65 8.43
C VAL A 87 8.88 3.18 9.86
N LEU A 88 9.82 2.38 10.36
CA LEU A 88 9.80 1.93 11.75
C LEU A 88 10.06 3.12 12.70
N PRO A 89 9.40 3.17 13.86
CA PRO A 89 9.57 4.27 14.79
C PRO A 89 10.84 4.01 15.62
N ILE A 90 11.79 4.95 15.63
CA ILE A 90 13.07 4.82 16.35
C ILE A 90 13.16 5.89 17.45
N GLY A 91 13.33 5.48 18.71
CA GLY A 91 13.55 6.38 19.86
C GLY A 91 13.12 5.80 21.21
N THR A 92 13.41 6.50 22.31
CA THR A 92 13.10 6.07 23.70
C THR A 92 11.68 6.42 24.16
N ASN A 93 10.92 7.18 23.36
CA ASN A 93 9.54 7.57 23.63
C ASN A 93 8.69 7.51 22.33
N VAL A 94 8.78 6.39 21.62
CA VAL A 94 8.10 6.20 20.33
C VAL A 94 6.81 5.39 20.45
N LEU A 95 5.83 5.71 19.59
CA LEU A 95 4.58 4.98 19.45
C LEU A 95 4.85 3.50 19.17
N ARG A 96 4.07 2.61 19.79
CA ARG A 96 4.24 1.14 19.75
C ARG A 96 4.09 0.52 18.35
N GLU A 97 3.58 1.23 17.35
CA GLU A 97 3.34 0.68 16.01
C GLU A 97 4.09 1.49 14.94
N PRO A 98 4.65 0.80 13.91
CA PRO A 98 5.37 1.44 12.83
C PRO A 98 4.47 2.27 11.91
N ARG A 99 5.07 3.33 11.34
CA ARG A 99 4.42 4.23 10.39
C ARG A 99 4.60 3.67 8.98
N ILE A 100 3.57 3.76 8.16
CA ILE A 100 3.62 3.33 6.76
C ILE A 100 3.53 4.57 5.89
N THR A 101 4.51 4.78 5.01
CA THR A 101 4.61 5.94 4.13
C THR A 101 4.72 5.52 2.67
N MET A 102 4.46 6.42 1.73
CA MET A 102 4.58 6.16 0.30
C MET A 102 5.35 7.34 -0.29
N ASN A 103 6.68 7.20 -0.38
CA ASN A 103 7.56 8.23 -0.95
C ASN A 103 8.31 7.64 -2.14
N LEU A 104 8.53 8.45 -3.18
CA LEU A 104 9.44 8.12 -4.28
C LEU A 104 10.90 8.12 -3.77
N PRO A 105 11.78 7.25 -4.33
CA PRO A 105 13.20 7.20 -3.97
C PRO A 105 13.96 8.48 -4.32
#